data_AF-W1PE85-F1
#
_entry.id   AF-W1PE85-F1
#
_cell.length_a   1.000
_cell.length_b   1.000
_cell.length_c   1.000
_cell.angle_alpha   90.00
_cell.angle_beta   90.00
_cell.angle_gamma   90.00
#
_symmetry.space_group_name_H-M   'P 1'
#
loop_
_entity.id
_entity.type
_entity.pdbx_description
1 polymer ?
#
loop_
_entity_poly.entity_id
_entity_poly.type
_entity_poly.pdbx_seq_one_letter_code
_entity_poly.pdbx_strand_id
1 'polypeptide(L)'
;MMAETRSKNMSKEYGGQWLSSVTRHVRIYAAYIDPVTYAFDQTQMDKLTLLLDPSNEFVWTKETCNKVYAYFQELVDHYEGAPLTEYTLRLIGSDIEHYIRKMLYDGEIKYNMKAKTLNFSMGKPRVLMNPQQAAIEKESVKESSKV
;
A
#
# COMPACT_ATOMS: atom_id res chain seq x y z
N MET A 1 -5.51 6.79 -33.37
CA MET A 1 -5.73 8.18 -32.90
C MET A 1 -5.24 8.26 -31.48
N MET A 2 -4.15 8.99 -31.23
CA MET A 2 -3.67 9.23 -29.86
C MET A 2 -4.42 10.44 -29.32
N ALA A 3 -5.29 10.23 -28.33
CA ALA A 3 -5.95 11.33 -27.65
C ALA A 3 -4.88 12.03 -26.79
N GLU A 4 -4.58 13.30 -27.11
CA GLU A 4 -3.77 14.16 -26.26
C GLU A 4 -4.49 14.34 -24.91
N THR A 5 -4.00 13.69 -23.87
CA THR A 5 -4.42 13.92 -22.48
C THR A 5 -3.90 15.28 -22.02
N ARG A 6 -4.55 16.37 -22.48
CA ARG A 6 -4.27 17.72 -22.01
C ARG A 6 -5.00 17.96 -20.70
N SER A 7 -4.25 18.28 -19.65
CA SER A 7 -4.78 18.87 -18.42
C SER A 7 -5.64 20.09 -18.76
N LYS A 8 -6.97 19.97 -18.65
CA LYS A 8 -7.86 21.12 -18.71
C LYS A 8 -7.67 21.89 -17.42
N ASN A 9 -6.93 23.01 -17.48
CA ASN A 9 -6.82 23.99 -16.40
C ASN A 9 -8.23 24.39 -15.92
N MET A 10 -8.73 23.75 -14.87
CA MET A 10 -9.91 24.21 -14.16
C MET A 10 -9.52 25.39 -13.28
N SER A 11 -10.31 26.46 -13.38
CA SER A 11 -10.09 27.71 -12.67
C SER A 11 -10.18 27.53 -11.16
N LYS A 12 -9.43 28.38 -10.45
CA LYS A 12 -9.19 28.42 -9.00
C LYS A 12 -10.47 28.45 -8.13
N GLU A 13 -11.63 28.72 -8.73
CA GLU A 13 -12.94 28.84 -8.07
C GLU A 13 -13.62 27.48 -7.80
N TYR A 14 -13.24 26.42 -8.52
CA TYR A 14 -13.60 25.03 -8.20
C TYR A 14 -12.55 24.29 -7.37
N GLY A 15 -11.53 25.03 -6.89
CA GLY A 15 -10.38 24.46 -6.19
C GLY A 15 -9.54 23.63 -7.15
N GLY A 16 -8.31 24.07 -7.44
CA GLY A 16 -7.27 23.25 -8.06
C GLY A 16 -6.79 22.12 -7.13
N GLN A 17 -7.72 21.43 -6.47
CA GLN A 17 -7.50 20.49 -5.40
C GLN A 17 -7.93 19.11 -5.89
N TRP A 18 -6.93 18.40 -6.39
CA TRP A 18 -7.00 17.00 -6.78
C TRP A 18 -7.51 16.15 -5.61
N LEU A 19 -8.59 15.40 -5.81
CA LEU A 19 -9.01 14.38 -4.85
C LEU A 19 -7.96 13.27 -4.84
N SER A 20 -7.18 13.24 -3.77
CA SER A 20 -6.09 12.29 -3.60
C SER A 20 -5.92 11.92 -2.14
N SER A 21 -5.38 10.74 -1.90
CA SER A 21 -4.94 10.27 -0.61
C SER A 21 -3.49 9.83 -0.75
N VAL A 22 -2.58 10.63 -0.19
CA VAL A 22 -1.14 10.42 -0.30
C VAL A 22 -0.62 10.05 1.07
N THR A 23 -0.34 8.77 1.25
CA THR A 23 0.34 8.25 2.44
C THR A 23 1.78 7.91 2.09
N ARG A 24 2.49 7.26 3.02
CA ARG A 24 3.91 6.95 2.82
C ARG A 24 4.09 5.87 1.75
N HIS A 25 3.26 4.83 1.77
CA HIS A 25 3.41 3.66 0.91
C HIS A 25 2.35 3.56 -0.19
N VAL A 26 1.33 4.40 -0.15
CA VAL A 26 0.17 4.31 -1.03
C VAL A 26 -0.17 5.71 -1.50
N ARG A 27 -0.38 5.89 -2.81
CA ARG A 27 -0.96 7.12 -3.34
C ARG A 27 -2.16 6.79 -4.20
N ILE A 28 -3.31 7.32 -3.82
CA ILE A 28 -4.57 7.13 -4.53
C ILE A 28 -4.94 8.45 -5.16
N TYR A 29 -5.26 8.42 -6.45
CA TYR A 29 -5.73 9.57 -7.21
C TYR A 29 -7.07 9.26 -7.84
N ALA A 30 -8.03 10.19 -7.72
CA ALA A 30 -9.29 10.14 -8.45
C ALA A 30 -9.11 10.66 -9.88
N ALA A 31 -8.29 9.96 -10.65
CA ALA A 31 -8.03 10.20 -12.05
C ALA A 31 -7.43 8.93 -12.68
N TYR A 32 -7.54 8.83 -14.00
CA TYR A 32 -6.76 7.86 -14.76
C TYR A 32 -5.33 8.39 -14.96
N ILE A 33 -4.33 7.56 -14.66
CA ILE A 33 -2.92 7.86 -14.94
C ILE A 33 -2.43 6.86 -15.99
N ASP A 34 -1.91 7.38 -17.10
CA ASP A 34 -1.34 6.54 -18.14
C ASP A 34 -0.05 5.84 -17.63
N PRO A 35 0.08 4.51 -17.75
CA PRO A 35 1.19 3.76 -17.17
C PRO A 35 2.54 3.99 -17.88
N VAL A 36 2.55 4.56 -19.08
CA VAL A 36 3.76 4.79 -19.87
C VAL A 36 4.21 6.26 -19.77
N THR A 37 3.27 7.17 -19.94
CA THR A 37 3.55 8.61 -19.99
C THR A 37 3.40 9.30 -18.64
N TYR A 38 2.79 8.63 -17.65
CA TYR A 38 2.41 9.21 -16.36
C TYR A 38 1.56 10.49 -16.48
N ALA A 39 0.90 10.66 -17.63
CA ALA A 39 0.00 11.77 -17.86
C ALA A 39 -1.31 11.55 -17.09
N PHE A 40 -1.75 12.58 -16.39
CA PHE A 40 -3.00 12.57 -15.64
C PHE A 40 -4.16 12.95 -16.57
N ASP A 41 -5.07 12.02 -16.79
CA ASP A 41 -6.34 12.28 -17.46
C ASP A 41 -7.42 12.63 -16.44
N GLN A 42 -7.68 13.92 -16.30
CA GLN A 42 -8.71 14.46 -15.39
C GLN A 42 -10.12 14.36 -15.96
N THR A 43 -10.30 13.89 -17.21
CA THR A 43 -11.64 13.71 -17.78
C THR A 43 -12.35 12.47 -17.22
N GLN A 44 -11.59 11.55 -16.60
CA GLN A 44 -12.07 10.28 -16.05
C GLN A 44 -12.00 10.30 -14.52
N MET A 45 -12.84 11.13 -13.89
CA MET A 45 -12.94 11.23 -12.43
C MET A 45 -13.65 10.03 -11.77
N ASP A 46 -14.28 9.17 -12.59
CA ASP A 46 -14.91 7.91 -12.21
C ASP A 46 -13.90 6.80 -11.89
N LYS A 47 -12.62 6.99 -12.24
CA LYS A 47 -11.56 6.01 -12.05
C LYS A 47 -10.62 6.39 -10.91
N LEU A 48 -10.26 5.39 -10.12
CA LEU A 48 -9.23 5.52 -9.09
C LEU A 48 -7.95 4.83 -9.56
N THR A 49 -6.82 5.53 -9.46
CA THR A 49 -5.50 4.96 -9.70
C THR A 49 -4.73 4.84 -8.40
N LEU A 50 -4.15 3.66 -8.16
CA LEU A 50 -3.26 3.37 -7.04
C LEU A 50 -1.80 3.31 -7.48
N LEU A 51 -0.93 4.11 -6.86
CA LEU A 51 0.52 3.95 -6.92
C LEU A 51 1.01 3.28 -5.63
N LEU A 52 1.61 2.11 -5.78
CA LEU A 52 2.15 1.29 -4.69
C LEU A 52 3.63 1.61 -4.45
N ASP A 53 3.98 1.84 -3.19
CA ASP A 53 5.33 2.05 -2.65
C ASP A 53 6.25 2.93 -3.52
N PRO A 54 5.92 4.23 -3.68
CA PRO A 54 6.72 5.14 -4.49
C PRO A 54 8.16 5.34 -3.97
N SER A 55 8.42 5.01 -2.70
CA SER A 55 9.75 5.05 -2.08
C SER A 55 10.59 3.79 -2.32
N ASN A 56 9.99 2.71 -2.83
CA ASN A 56 10.62 1.41 -2.98
C ASN A 56 11.22 0.88 -1.64
N GLU A 57 10.47 1.07 -0.55
CA GLU A 57 10.87 0.69 0.81
C GLU A 57 10.75 -0.82 1.04
N PHE A 58 9.87 -1.52 0.30
CA PHE A 58 9.68 -2.96 0.39
C PHE A 58 10.12 -3.70 -0.88
N VAL A 59 10.42 -4.99 -0.72
CA VAL A 59 10.66 -5.90 -1.83
C VAL A 59 9.34 -6.52 -2.25
N TRP A 60 8.85 -6.10 -3.42
CA TRP A 60 7.60 -6.56 -3.99
C TRP A 60 7.82 -7.67 -5.02
N THR A 61 6.97 -8.69 -4.96
CA THR A 61 6.83 -9.73 -6.00
C THR A 61 5.53 -9.50 -6.76
N LYS A 62 5.40 -10.08 -7.96
CA LYS A 62 4.14 -9.98 -8.72
C LYS A 62 2.93 -10.49 -7.92
N GLU A 63 3.13 -11.56 -7.15
CA GLU A 63 2.09 -12.14 -6.29
C GLU A 63 1.65 -11.16 -5.19
N THR A 64 2.60 -10.58 -4.46
CA THR A 64 2.31 -9.64 -3.36
C THR A 64 1.69 -8.34 -3.87
N CYS A 65 2.12 -7.85 -5.04
CA CYS A 65 1.44 -6.73 -5.71
C CYS A 65 -0.01 -7.07 -6.05
N ASN A 66 -0.26 -8.25 -6.64
CA ASN A 66 -1.61 -8.67 -7.02
C ASN A 66 -2.54 -8.80 -5.80
N LYS A 67 -2.03 -9.27 -4.65
CA LYS A 67 -2.81 -9.30 -3.40
C LYS A 67 -3.26 -7.90 -2.98
N VAL A 68 -2.35 -6.92 -3.01
CA VAL A 68 -2.68 -5.53 -2.68
C VAL A 68 -3.68 -4.93 -3.68
N TYR A 69 -3.51 -5.20 -4.98
CA TYR A 69 -4.45 -4.72 -6.00
C TYR A 69 -5.83 -5.36 -5.89
N ALA A 70 -5.90 -6.65 -5.57
CA ALA A 70 -7.17 -7.33 -5.31
C ALA A 70 -7.87 -6.73 -4.09
N TYR A 71 -7.14 -6.54 -2.99
CA TYR A 71 -7.69 -5.91 -1.78
C TYR A 71 -8.14 -4.46 -2.04
N PHE A 72 -7.38 -3.71 -2.86
CA PHE A 72 -7.80 -2.37 -3.27
C PHE A 72 -9.12 -2.41 -4.05
N GLN A 73 -9.28 -3.34 -5.00
CA GLN A 73 -10.52 -3.49 -5.74
C GLN A 73 -11.70 -3.82 -4.81
N GLU A 74 -11.51 -4.75 -3.86
CA GLU A 74 -12.53 -5.08 -2.86
C GLU A 74 -12.96 -3.86 -2.03
N LEU A 75 -12.00 -3.01 -1.63
CA LEU A 75 -12.30 -1.77 -0.93
C LEU A 75 -13.06 -0.78 -1.81
N VAL A 76 -12.67 -0.62 -3.08
CA VAL A 76 -13.36 0.28 -4.01
C VAL A 76 -14.80 -0.17 -4.23
N ASP A 77 -15.02 -1.47 -4.43
CA ASP A 77 -16.36 -2.06 -4.60
C ASP A 77 -17.19 -1.91 -3.31
N HIS A 78 -16.57 -2.05 -2.14
CA HIS A 78 -17.25 -1.85 -0.85
C HIS A 78 -17.78 -0.42 -0.65
N TYR A 79 -17.04 0.57 -1.15
CA TYR A 79 -17.43 1.97 -1.09
C TYR A 79 -18.21 2.44 -2.34
N GLU A 80 -18.63 1.52 -3.21
CA GLU A 80 -19.46 1.85 -4.38
C GLU A 80 -20.78 2.52 -3.94
N GLY A 81 -21.09 3.67 -4.54
CA GLY A 81 -22.27 4.48 -4.20
C GLY A 81 -22.08 5.45 -3.02
N ALA A 82 -20.95 5.40 -2.31
CA ALA A 82 -20.58 6.41 -1.33
C ALA A 82 -20.12 7.71 -2.03
N PRO A 83 -20.25 8.89 -1.38
CA PRO A 83 -19.73 10.12 -1.96
C PRO A 83 -18.20 10.06 -2.08
N LEU A 84 -17.71 10.36 -3.28
CA LEU A 84 -16.28 10.46 -3.56
C LEU A 84 -15.71 11.73 -2.90
N THR A 85 -15.21 11.57 -1.68
CA THR A 85 -14.60 12.64 -0.89
C THR A 85 -13.16 12.30 -0.54
N GLU A 86 -12.37 13.30 -0.18
CA GLU A 86 -11.00 13.08 0.31
C GLU A 86 -10.98 12.16 1.55
N TYR A 87 -12.00 12.25 2.40
CA TYR A 87 -12.14 11.41 3.58
C TYR A 87 -12.29 9.93 3.20
N THR A 88 -13.17 9.60 2.24
CA THR A 88 -13.35 8.23 1.73
C THR A 88 -12.04 7.68 1.17
N LEU A 89 -11.29 8.47 0.41
CA LEU A 89 -9.97 8.07 -0.13
C LEU A 89 -8.93 7.85 0.98
N ARG A 90 -8.98 8.64 2.07
CA ARG A 90 -8.11 8.46 3.24
C ARG A 90 -8.42 7.19 4.02
N LEU A 91 -9.69 6.82 4.15
CA LEU A 91 -10.09 5.54 4.75
C LEU A 91 -9.51 4.36 3.95
N ILE A 92 -9.75 4.34 2.64
CA ILE A 92 -9.21 3.31 1.74
C ILE A 92 -7.67 3.26 1.83
N GLY A 93 -6.99 4.41 1.79
CA GLY A 93 -5.54 4.47 1.91
C GLY A 93 -5.01 3.93 3.25
N SER A 94 -5.69 4.24 4.35
CA SER A 94 -5.36 3.74 5.69
C SER A 94 -5.49 2.21 5.78
N ASP A 95 -6.58 1.66 5.22
CA ASP A 95 -6.83 0.22 5.23
C ASP A 95 -5.78 -0.54 4.40
N ILE A 96 -5.37 0.01 3.26
CA ILE A 96 -4.28 -0.57 2.47
C ILE A 96 -2.95 -0.51 3.24
N GLU A 97 -2.60 0.61 3.87
CA GLU A 97 -1.37 0.68 4.68
C GLU A 97 -1.38 -0.32 5.83
N HIS A 98 -2.55 -0.51 6.46
CA HIS A 98 -2.73 -1.53 7.48
C HIS A 98 -2.51 -2.94 6.92
N TYR A 99 -3.04 -3.22 5.72
CA TYR A 99 -2.84 -4.49 5.03
C TYR A 99 -1.36 -4.74 4.68
N ILE A 100 -0.65 -3.74 4.15
CA ILE A 100 0.80 -3.81 3.88
C ILE A 100 1.58 -4.12 5.16
N ARG A 101 1.23 -3.46 6.28
CA ARG A 101 1.84 -3.74 7.58
C ARG A 101 1.60 -5.18 8.02
N LYS A 102 0.39 -5.71 7.84
CA LYS A 102 0.08 -7.11 8.13
C LYS A 102 0.93 -8.07 7.29
N MET A 103 1.01 -7.85 5.98
CA MET A 103 1.85 -8.65 5.07
C MET A 103 3.33 -8.64 5.47
N LEU A 104 3.83 -7.51 6.00
CA LEU A 104 5.19 -7.41 6.52
C LEU A 104 5.39 -8.25 7.78
N TYR A 105 4.42 -8.26 8.70
CA TYR A 105 4.50 -9.08 9.92
C TYR A 105 4.34 -10.57 9.63
N ASP A 106 3.52 -10.93 8.66
CA ASP A 106 3.32 -12.31 8.19
C ASP A 106 4.55 -12.81 7.38
N GLY A 107 5.48 -11.92 7.03
CA GLY A 107 6.72 -12.25 6.34
C GLY A 107 6.58 -12.42 4.83
N GLU A 108 5.43 -12.05 4.26
CA GLU A 108 5.16 -12.10 2.82
C GLU A 108 5.99 -11.06 2.05
N ILE A 109 6.17 -9.88 2.64
CA ILE A 109 7.04 -8.82 2.12
C ILE A 109 8.16 -8.52 3.11
N LYS A 110 9.24 -7.93 2.62
CA LYS A 110 10.44 -7.59 3.41
C LYS A 110 10.91 -6.19 3.07
N TYR A 111 11.63 -5.56 4.00
CA TYR A 111 12.30 -4.29 3.71
C TYR A 111 13.35 -4.43 2.62
N ASN A 112 13.38 -3.46 1.72
CA ASN A 112 14.39 -3.34 0.69
C ASN A 112 15.67 -2.73 1.28
N MET A 113 16.67 -3.59 1.54
CA MET A 113 17.97 -3.16 2.06
C MET A 113 18.79 -2.31 1.09
N LYS A 114 18.38 -2.24 -0.19
CA LYS A 114 19.00 -1.39 -1.22
C LYS A 114 18.30 -0.04 -1.38
N ALA A 115 17.24 0.22 -0.61
CA ALA A 115 16.54 1.49 -0.66
C ALA A 115 17.47 2.64 -0.22
N LYS A 116 17.26 3.83 -0.79
CA LYS A 116 18.05 5.03 -0.46
C LYS A 116 17.95 5.41 1.02
N THR A 117 16.83 5.08 1.66
CA THR A 117 16.58 5.39 3.07
C THR A 117 16.00 4.16 3.78
N LEU A 118 16.66 3.76 4.88
CA LEU A 118 16.27 2.64 5.74
C LEU A 118 15.79 3.19 7.08
N ASN A 119 14.51 3.59 7.13
CA ASN A 119 13.91 4.17 8.35
C ASN A 119 12.86 3.26 9.00
N PHE A 120 12.58 2.08 8.43
CA PHE A 120 11.69 1.06 8.99
C PHE A 120 10.34 1.65 9.42
N SER A 121 9.68 2.35 8.51
CA SER A 121 8.47 3.14 8.82
C SER A 121 7.29 2.32 9.35
N MET A 122 7.18 1.07 8.90
CA MET A 122 6.20 0.08 9.38
C MET A 122 6.65 -0.75 10.58
N GLY A 123 7.78 -0.39 11.20
CA GLY A 123 8.34 -1.03 12.39
C GLY A 123 9.63 -1.79 12.11
N LYS A 124 10.53 -1.83 13.10
CA LYS A 124 11.80 -2.54 12.97
C LYS A 124 11.57 -4.05 12.84
N PRO A 125 12.41 -4.76 12.05
CA PRO A 125 12.41 -6.22 12.03
C PRO A 125 12.54 -6.79 13.44
N ARG A 126 11.69 -7.75 13.79
CA ARG A 126 11.72 -8.46 15.07
C ARG A 126 11.95 -9.93 14.80
N VAL A 127 12.71 -10.58 15.69
CA VAL A 127 12.80 -12.03 15.70
C VAL A 127 11.54 -12.54 16.38
N LEU A 128 10.63 -13.13 15.61
CA LEU A 128 9.54 -13.91 16.17
C LEU A 128 10.15 -15.19 16.72
N MET A 129 10.24 -15.33 18.04
CA MET A 129 10.47 -16.64 18.64
C MET A 129 9.25 -17.49 18.29
N ASN A 130 9.43 -18.48 17.40
CA ASN A 130 8.37 -19.44 17.13
C ASN A 130 7.94 -20.08 18.47
N PRO A 131 6.64 -20.11 18.82
CA PRO A 131 6.18 -20.78 20.03
C PRO A 131 6.63 -22.25 20.09
N GLN A 132 6.79 -22.86 18.92
CA GLN A 132 7.31 -24.22 18.75
C GLN A 132 8.79 -24.33 19.15
N GLN A 133 9.64 -23.35 18.80
CA GLN A 133 11.04 -23.33 19.24
C GLN A 133 11.17 -23.03 20.74
N ALA A 134 10.32 -22.15 21.27
CA ALA A 134 10.26 -21.87 22.71
C ALA A 134 9.73 -23.05 23.55
N ALA A 135 8.97 -23.98 22.96
CA ALA A 135 8.53 -25.22 23.62
C ALA A 135 9.63 -26.30 23.59
N ILE A 136 10.31 -26.46 22.46
CA ILE A 136 11.43 -27.41 22.30
C ILE A 136 12.60 -27.05 23.23
N GLU A 137 12.87 -25.75 23.42
CA GLU A 137 13.92 -25.27 24.33
C GLU A 137 13.57 -25.49 25.82
N LYS A 138 12.28 -25.59 26.17
CA LYS A 138 11.84 -25.90 27.53
C LYS A 138 11.90 -27.39 27.87
N GLU A 139 11.76 -28.26 26.88
CA GLU A 139 11.90 -29.71 27.06
C GLU A 139 13.38 -30.13 27.19
N SER A 140 14.29 -29.57 26.39
CA SER A 140 15.72 -29.87 26.46
C SER A 140 16.39 -29.45 27.79
N VAL A 141 15.90 -28.38 28.43
CA VAL A 141 16.36 -27.94 29.76
C VAL A 141 15.85 -28.85 30.89
N LYS A 142 14.65 -29.44 30.74
CA LYS A 142 14.10 -30.42 31.71
C LYS A 142 14.84 -31.76 31.69
N GLU A 143 15.39 -32.16 30.55
CA GLU A 143 16.12 -33.42 30.41
C GLU A 143 17.57 -33.31 30.92
N SER A 144 18.20 -32.13 30.75
CA SER A 144 19.54 -31.84 31.29
C SER A 144 19.60 -31.62 32.80
N SER A 145 18.46 -31.45 33.47
CA SER A 145 18.36 -31.30 34.94
C SER A 145 18.00 -32.61 35.65
N LYS A 146 17.94 -33.72 34.91
CA LYS A 146 17.62 -35.06 35.42
C LYS A 146 18.84 -36.00 35.50
N VAL A 147 20.05 -35.46 35.34
CA VAL A 147 21.33 -36.17 35.53
C VAL A 147 22.03 -35.65 36.78
#